data_AF-S8FYJ2-F1
#
_entry.id   AF-S8FYJ2-F1
#
_cell.length_a   1.000
_cell.length_b   1.000
_cell.length_c   1.000
_cell.angle_alpha   90.00
_cell.angle_beta   90.00
_cell.angle_gamma   90.00
#
_symmetry.space_group_name_H-M   'P 1'
#
loop_
_entity.id
_entity.type
_entity.pdbx_description
1 polymer ?
#
loop_
_entity_poly.entity_id
_entity_poly.type
_entity_poly.pdbx_seq_one_letter_code
_entity_poly.pdbx_strand_id
1 'polypeptide(L)'
;MPRVYKPGKVAIVLQGRQAGKKVVVIKQLDEGTKERPYPHAIVAGIERYPLKVTKRMGQKKLAKRSKVKPFIKVVNYSHLFPTRYALELEGLKGTVAAETFKEPSQREDAKKQIKKLLEDRYAGGKNKWFFQPLRVKGGGHTANPGFSSTPGVQIAMARFDGVAYDAAAMTATIGAGLIWDDVYAALEPHGVNVVGGRVTGVGVAGFTLGGGYSFMSNQYGLTIDTVRAFELVLPNGTVTNVTESDADLFWALKGGFNNMGIVTQFTLQAYPQGQVWGGSIITVGAADAVTDATAHFYTNVTDPKASILTTLNWDLDITAIELNLFYDAPTPPDGIFDEFLAIPSLISDISTRSFLSLVLSTPSNATFGLRGYFDTVSIVDITLPLLDAVVNETEFWASTLSSEVTGLFVSYDIEPFLPSIYSHSVASAWPPTRTQSFMPINIYYAWSLESSDALIYGVMQESARHLTEVAISEGQNVANLPLYPNYAIYDTPLESMYGSNVARVQAIKEQYDPDSIMALAGGWKF
;
A
#
# COMPACT_ATOMS: atom_id res chain seq x y z
N MET A 1 32.03 -0.15 -17.26
CA MET A 1 30.65 0.08 -16.80
C MET A 1 29.86 0.79 -17.90
N PRO A 2 28.57 0.44 -18.13
CA PRO A 2 27.71 1.22 -19.02
C PRO A 2 27.67 2.69 -18.56
N ARG A 3 27.80 3.65 -19.49
CA ARG A 3 27.70 5.08 -19.17
C ARG A 3 26.23 5.42 -18.90
N VAL A 4 25.80 5.29 -17.64
CA VAL A 4 24.38 5.40 -17.25
C VAL A 4 23.88 6.85 -17.24
N TYR A 5 24.74 7.81 -16.90
CA TYR A 5 24.38 9.23 -16.77
C TYR A 5 24.70 10.06 -18.01
N LYS A 6 24.23 9.63 -19.19
CA LYS A 6 24.39 10.42 -20.43
C LYS A 6 23.67 11.77 -20.32
N PRO A 7 24.18 12.84 -20.95
CA PRO A 7 23.43 14.09 -21.08
C PRO A 7 21.99 13.86 -21.55
N GLY A 8 21.03 14.44 -20.83
CA GLY A 8 19.59 14.27 -21.06
C GLY A 8 18.96 13.13 -20.27
N LYS A 9 19.74 12.23 -19.66
CA LYS A 9 19.19 11.22 -18.74
C LYS A 9 18.69 11.88 -17.47
N VAL A 10 17.57 11.36 -16.97
CA VAL A 10 17.02 11.78 -15.67
C VAL A 10 17.53 10.84 -14.58
N ALA A 11 17.91 11.45 -13.46
CA ALA A 11 18.32 10.77 -12.25
C ALA A 11 17.56 11.33 -11.04
N ILE A 12 17.53 10.57 -9.96
CA ILE A 12 17.09 11.05 -8.64
C ILE A 12 18.34 11.34 -7.82
N VAL A 13 18.40 12.49 -7.17
CA VAL A 13 19.48 12.77 -6.22
C VAL A 13 19.24 11.94 -4.96
N LEU A 14 20.26 11.24 -4.49
CA LEU A 14 20.16 10.34 -3.33
C LEU A 14 20.55 11.01 -2.01
N GLN A 15 21.28 12.13 -2.05
CA GLN A 15 21.88 12.72 -0.85
C GLN A 15 21.89 14.26 -0.78
N GLY A 16 21.87 14.73 0.47
CA GLY A 16 21.87 16.14 0.86
C GLY A 16 20.54 16.84 0.61
N ARG A 17 20.49 18.16 0.77
CA ARG A 17 19.28 19.02 0.67
C ARG A 17 18.37 18.82 -0.57
N GLN A 18 18.87 18.20 -1.63
CA GLN A 18 18.11 17.95 -2.85
C GLN A 18 17.81 16.46 -3.07
N ALA A 19 17.96 15.61 -2.05
CA ALA A 19 17.58 14.20 -2.11
C ALA A 19 16.12 14.04 -2.55
N GLY A 20 15.80 12.95 -3.23
CA GLY A 20 14.49 12.69 -3.83
C GLY A 20 14.11 13.59 -5.01
N LYS A 21 14.86 14.66 -5.30
CA LYS A 21 14.55 15.54 -6.44
C LYS A 21 15.00 14.91 -7.73
N LYS A 22 14.13 15.03 -8.74
CA LYS A 22 14.46 14.69 -10.12
C LYS A 22 15.41 15.73 -10.70
N VAL A 23 16.46 15.23 -11.33
CA VAL A 23 17.43 16.03 -12.05
C VAL A 23 17.61 15.49 -13.46
N VAL A 24 17.85 16.38 -14.41
CA VAL A 24 18.37 16.03 -15.73
C VAL A 24 19.88 16.21 -15.72
N VAL A 25 20.61 15.23 -16.25
CA VAL A 25 22.05 15.31 -16.43
C VAL A 25 22.33 16.27 -17.58
N ILE A 26 23.02 17.37 -17.29
CA ILE A 26 23.43 18.38 -18.28
C ILE A 26 24.76 17.98 -18.91
N LYS A 27 25.71 17.56 -18.07
CA LYS A 27 27.06 17.14 -18.49
C LYS A 27 27.57 16.02 -17.60
N GLN A 28 28.14 15.00 -18.23
CA GLN A 28 28.84 13.90 -17.57
C GLN A 28 30.35 14.20 -17.52
N LEU A 29 31.00 13.87 -16.41
CA LEU A 29 32.43 14.01 -16.19
C LEU A 29 32.93 12.68 -15.59
N ASP A 30 33.02 11.66 -16.45
CA ASP A 30 33.28 10.27 -16.05
C ASP A 30 34.66 10.10 -15.40
N GLU A 31 35.65 10.89 -15.80
CA GLU A 31 37.02 10.87 -15.27
C GLU A 31 37.25 11.93 -14.17
N GLY A 32 36.22 12.70 -13.83
CA GLY A 32 36.35 13.85 -12.93
C GLY A 32 37.04 15.07 -13.57
N THR A 33 37.48 15.98 -12.72
CA THR A 33 38.24 17.19 -13.08
C THR A 33 39.39 17.39 -12.08
N LYS A 34 40.30 18.34 -12.36
CA LYS A 34 41.38 18.70 -11.41
C LYS A 34 40.85 19.13 -10.03
N GLU A 35 39.70 19.80 -9.99
CA GLU A 35 39.06 20.24 -8.74
C GLU A 35 38.25 19.11 -8.08
N ARG A 36 37.79 18.12 -8.85
CA ARG A 36 36.94 17.01 -8.39
C ARG A 36 37.37 15.72 -9.08
N PRO A 37 38.38 15.00 -8.53
CA PRO A 37 39.00 13.86 -9.21
C PRO A 37 38.13 12.59 -9.24
N TYR A 38 36.89 12.66 -8.79
CA TYR A 38 35.93 11.55 -8.80
C TYR A 38 34.89 11.71 -9.93
N PRO A 39 34.30 10.62 -10.44
CA PRO A 39 33.25 10.68 -11.45
C PRO A 39 32.01 11.45 -10.97
N HIS A 40 31.52 12.40 -11.76
CA HIS A 40 30.38 13.22 -11.38
C HIS A 40 29.59 13.76 -12.58
N ALA A 41 28.41 14.31 -12.32
CA ALA A 41 27.60 15.02 -13.29
C ALA A 41 27.29 16.45 -12.83
N ILE A 42 27.18 17.34 -13.81
CA ILE A 42 26.50 18.62 -13.66
C ILE A 42 25.03 18.37 -13.98
N VAL A 43 24.15 18.70 -13.04
CA VAL A 43 22.73 18.41 -13.13
C VAL A 43 21.89 19.66 -12.87
N ALA A 44 20.70 19.69 -13.47
CA ALA A 44 19.67 20.68 -13.21
C ALA A 44 18.39 19.97 -12.74
N GLY A 45 17.75 20.47 -11.69
CA GLY A 45 16.54 19.87 -11.12
C GLY A 45 15.52 20.89 -10.67
N ILE A 46 14.42 20.39 -10.12
CA ILE A 46 13.33 21.19 -9.59
C ILE A 46 13.32 21.07 -8.08
N GLU A 47 13.60 22.18 -7.38
CA GLU A 47 13.52 22.26 -5.91
C GLU A 47 12.05 22.35 -5.48
N ARG A 48 11.28 23.24 -6.14
CA ARG A 48 9.84 23.44 -5.92
C ARG A 48 9.06 23.19 -7.20
N TYR A 49 8.23 22.15 -7.18
CA TYR A 49 7.37 21.71 -8.27
C TYR A 49 6.19 22.67 -8.50
N PRO A 50 5.64 22.72 -9.73
CA PRO A 50 4.39 23.42 -9.98
C PRO A 50 3.24 22.73 -9.24
N LEU A 51 2.24 23.51 -8.83
CA LEU A 51 1.06 23.04 -8.12
C LEU A 51 -0.04 22.63 -9.11
N LYS A 52 -0.95 21.72 -8.70
CA LYS A 52 -2.10 21.28 -9.50
C LYS A 52 -2.89 22.48 -10.03
N VAL A 53 -3.14 22.51 -11.34
CA VAL A 53 -3.94 23.53 -12.04
C VAL A 53 -5.22 22.89 -12.58
N THR A 54 -6.33 23.64 -12.60
CA THR A 54 -7.61 23.18 -13.16
C THR A 54 -8.13 24.21 -14.16
N LYS A 55 -8.96 23.78 -15.12
CA LYS A 55 -9.53 24.65 -16.16
C LYS A 55 -10.34 25.83 -15.61
N ARG A 56 -10.88 25.70 -14.39
CA ARG A 56 -11.69 26.73 -13.71
C ARG A 56 -10.84 27.85 -13.07
N MET A 57 -9.52 27.73 -13.01
CA MET A 57 -8.66 28.74 -12.39
C MET A 57 -8.43 29.95 -13.30
N GLY A 58 -8.55 31.15 -12.76
CA GLY A 58 -8.20 32.38 -13.48
C GLY A 58 -6.71 32.48 -13.82
N GLN A 59 -6.37 33.25 -14.86
CA GLN A 59 -5.02 33.36 -15.42
C GLN A 59 -3.93 33.71 -14.39
N LYS A 60 -4.21 34.61 -13.43
CA LYS A 60 -3.27 34.95 -12.34
C LYS A 60 -2.95 33.74 -11.45
N LYS A 61 -3.95 32.93 -11.12
CA LYS A 61 -3.79 31.73 -10.27
C LYS A 61 -3.07 30.62 -11.03
N LEU A 62 -3.37 30.45 -12.32
CA LEU A 62 -2.64 29.55 -13.22
C LEU A 62 -1.16 29.92 -13.27
N ALA A 63 -0.83 31.17 -13.61
CA ALA A 63 0.55 31.64 -13.68
C ALA A 63 1.31 31.48 -12.36
N LYS A 64 0.67 31.73 -11.20
CA LYS A 64 1.30 31.53 -9.89
C LYS A 64 1.57 30.06 -9.59
N ARG A 65 0.64 29.16 -9.92
CA ARG A 65 0.72 27.72 -9.62
C ARG A 65 1.62 26.96 -10.60
N SER A 66 1.82 27.47 -11.81
CA SER A 66 2.74 26.90 -12.80
C SER A 66 4.22 27.25 -12.58
N LYS A 67 4.55 28.10 -11.60
CA LYS A 67 5.93 28.49 -11.32
C LYS A 67 6.76 27.32 -10.80
N VAL A 68 8.01 27.26 -11.24
CA VAL A 68 9.00 26.30 -10.72
C VAL A 68 10.16 27.03 -10.05
N LYS A 69 10.80 26.38 -9.09
CA LYS A 69 12.09 26.83 -8.53
C LYS A 69 13.15 25.81 -8.91
N PRO A 70 14.06 26.10 -9.85
CA PRO A 70 15.11 25.17 -10.21
C PRO A 70 16.30 25.25 -9.26
N PHE A 71 17.11 24.19 -9.28
CA PHE A 71 18.46 24.20 -8.73
C PHE A 71 19.44 23.60 -9.73
N ILE A 72 20.72 23.94 -9.56
CA ILE A 72 21.85 23.37 -10.29
C ILE A 72 22.86 22.81 -9.29
N LYS A 73 23.49 21.69 -9.61
CA LYS A 73 24.44 21.05 -8.71
C LYS A 73 25.47 20.22 -9.47
N VAL A 74 26.66 20.08 -8.88
CA VAL A 74 27.64 19.05 -9.22
C VAL A 74 27.44 17.89 -8.27
N VAL A 75 27.17 16.69 -8.79
CA VAL A 75 26.77 15.52 -8.00
C VAL A 75 27.61 14.30 -8.40
N ASN A 76 28.21 13.64 -7.40
CA ASN A 76 28.91 12.36 -7.59
C ASN A 76 27.92 11.30 -8.11
N TYR A 77 28.36 10.40 -8.99
CA TYR A 77 27.53 9.29 -9.48
C TYR A 77 27.01 8.38 -8.37
N SER A 78 27.77 8.18 -7.28
CA SER A 78 27.29 7.44 -6.11
C SER A 78 26.04 8.06 -5.46
N HIS A 79 25.79 9.35 -5.70
CA HIS A 79 24.66 10.09 -5.12
C HIS A 79 23.54 10.34 -6.14
N LEU A 80 23.54 9.61 -7.26
CA LEU A 80 22.49 9.67 -8.27
C LEU A 80 21.90 8.28 -8.48
N PHE A 81 20.58 8.16 -8.42
CA PHE A 81 19.88 6.96 -8.87
C PHE A 81 19.49 7.13 -10.35
N PRO A 82 19.99 6.28 -11.25
CA PRO A 82 19.66 6.41 -12.66
C PRO A 82 18.21 6.00 -12.90
N THR A 83 17.53 6.68 -13.82
CA THR A 83 16.18 6.30 -14.25
C THR A 83 16.17 5.93 -15.73
N ARG A 84 15.14 5.20 -16.16
CA ARG A 84 14.92 4.94 -17.60
C ARG A 84 14.56 6.22 -18.39
N TYR A 85 14.14 7.28 -17.70
CA TYR A 85 13.62 8.49 -18.31
C TYR A 85 14.73 9.36 -18.91
N ALA A 86 14.38 10.03 -20.00
CA ALA A 86 15.22 11.01 -20.65
C ALA A 86 14.42 12.28 -20.92
N LEU A 87 15.09 13.41 -20.81
CA LEU A 87 14.57 14.73 -21.12
C LEU A 87 15.45 15.31 -22.22
N GLU A 88 14.81 15.78 -23.29
CA GLU A 88 15.51 16.43 -24.39
C GLU A 88 16.24 17.68 -23.89
N LEU A 89 17.52 17.78 -24.24
CA LEU A 89 18.39 18.87 -23.78
C LEU A 89 18.30 20.16 -24.61
N GLU A 90 17.38 20.26 -25.57
CA GLU A 90 17.20 21.50 -26.33
C GLU A 90 17.00 22.69 -25.38
N GLY A 91 17.87 23.70 -25.53
CA GLY A 91 17.94 24.88 -24.66
C GLY A 91 18.64 24.68 -23.33
N LEU A 92 18.76 23.44 -22.79
CA LEU A 92 19.41 23.13 -21.51
C LEU A 92 20.91 22.82 -21.66
N LYS A 93 21.35 22.30 -22.80
CA LYS A 93 22.76 22.01 -23.07
C LYS A 93 23.57 23.31 -23.03
N GLY A 94 24.64 23.35 -22.24
CA GLY A 94 25.51 24.52 -22.11
C GLY A 94 25.00 25.61 -21.15
N THR A 95 23.79 25.50 -20.60
CA THR A 95 23.27 26.46 -19.60
C THR A 95 24.03 26.42 -18.27
N VAL A 96 24.67 25.29 -17.98
CA VAL A 96 25.49 25.09 -16.79
C VAL A 96 26.79 24.41 -17.20
N ALA A 97 27.90 25.02 -16.79
CA ALA A 97 29.25 24.49 -16.93
C ALA A 97 29.95 24.47 -15.56
N ALA A 98 31.16 23.90 -15.49
CA ALA A 98 31.94 23.89 -14.25
C ALA A 98 32.20 25.32 -13.74
N GLU A 99 32.52 26.25 -14.64
CA GLU A 99 32.77 27.66 -14.35
C GLU A 99 31.55 28.38 -13.76
N THR A 100 30.33 27.97 -14.15
CA THR A 100 29.08 28.53 -13.61
C THR A 100 29.03 28.46 -12.09
N PHE A 101 29.73 27.49 -11.47
CA PHE A 101 29.76 27.35 -10.03
C PHE A 101 30.80 28.23 -9.34
N LYS A 102 31.66 28.98 -10.04
CA LYS A 102 32.66 29.84 -9.39
C LYS A 102 32.07 31.18 -8.94
N GLU A 103 31.17 31.77 -9.73
CA GLU A 103 30.59 33.08 -9.46
C GLU A 103 29.10 33.03 -9.09
N PRO A 104 28.65 33.69 -8.01
CA PRO A 104 27.23 33.72 -7.63
C PRO A 104 26.30 34.27 -8.73
N SER A 105 26.72 35.29 -9.48
CA SER A 105 25.94 35.89 -10.58
C SER A 105 25.66 34.88 -11.69
N GLN A 106 26.67 34.11 -12.11
CA GLN A 106 26.54 33.08 -13.13
C GLN A 106 25.60 31.95 -12.68
N ARG A 107 25.66 31.57 -11.39
CA ARG A 107 24.71 30.58 -10.82
C ARG A 107 23.26 31.08 -10.92
N GLU A 108 23.02 32.34 -10.60
CA GLU A 108 21.67 32.92 -10.63
C GLU A 108 21.15 33.08 -12.06
N ASP A 109 21.99 33.46 -13.02
CA ASP A 109 21.58 33.58 -14.42
C ASP A 109 21.29 32.21 -15.05
N ALA A 110 22.11 31.19 -14.76
CA ALA A 110 21.84 29.82 -15.17
C ALA A 110 20.51 29.30 -14.59
N LYS A 111 20.23 29.58 -13.30
CA LYS A 111 18.94 29.22 -12.68
C LYS A 111 17.76 29.94 -13.33
N LYS A 112 17.89 31.23 -13.68
CA LYS A 112 16.83 31.97 -14.40
C LYS A 112 16.55 31.36 -15.77
N GLN A 113 17.60 31.02 -16.52
CA GLN A 113 17.46 30.38 -17.83
C GLN A 113 16.80 29.00 -17.72
N ILE A 114 17.27 28.15 -16.80
CA ILE A 114 16.67 26.84 -16.53
C ILE A 114 15.22 26.99 -16.08
N LYS A 115 14.92 27.96 -15.23
CA LYS A 115 13.55 28.23 -14.76
C LYS A 115 12.62 28.47 -15.95
N LYS A 116 13.01 29.38 -16.85
CA LYS A 116 12.23 29.70 -18.06
C LYS A 116 12.01 28.45 -18.91
N LEU A 117 13.07 27.70 -19.19
CA LEU A 117 12.99 26.47 -20.00
C LEU A 117 12.06 25.40 -19.39
N LEU A 118 12.12 25.23 -18.07
CA LEU A 118 11.26 24.27 -17.36
C LEU A 118 9.81 24.76 -17.28
N GLU A 119 9.56 26.05 -17.08
CA GLU A 119 8.21 26.64 -17.10
C GLU A 119 7.59 26.56 -18.51
N ASP A 120 8.36 26.86 -19.56
CA ASP A 120 7.92 26.75 -20.96
C ASP A 120 7.60 25.28 -21.30
N ARG A 121 8.44 24.33 -20.86
CA ARG A 121 8.21 22.89 -21.06
C ARG A 121 6.95 22.42 -20.33
N TYR A 122 6.74 22.85 -19.08
CA TYR A 122 5.54 22.54 -18.30
C TYR A 122 4.28 23.12 -18.94
N ALA A 123 4.31 24.39 -19.35
CA ALA A 123 3.21 25.08 -20.02
C ALA A 123 2.86 24.44 -21.37
N GLY A 124 3.87 24.00 -22.13
CA GLY A 124 3.71 23.25 -23.38
C GLY A 124 3.24 21.80 -23.17
N GLY A 125 3.05 21.34 -21.93
CA GLY A 125 2.59 19.99 -21.62
C GLY A 125 3.59 18.88 -21.97
N LYS A 126 4.85 19.21 -22.23
CA LYS A 126 5.92 18.25 -22.58
C LYS A 126 6.50 17.63 -21.31
N ASN A 127 6.75 16.32 -21.33
CA ASN A 127 7.35 15.58 -20.20
C ASN A 127 6.65 15.87 -18.86
N LYS A 128 5.31 15.87 -18.82
CA LYS A 128 4.52 16.17 -17.59
C LYS A 128 5.03 15.37 -16.39
N TRP A 129 5.46 14.13 -16.62
CA TRP A 129 6.06 13.24 -15.63
C TRP A 129 7.26 13.83 -14.88
N PHE A 130 8.05 14.71 -15.49
CA PHE A 130 9.22 15.34 -14.84
C PHE A 130 8.78 16.30 -13.73
N PHE A 131 7.58 16.87 -13.83
CA PHE A 131 7.04 17.87 -12.91
C PHE A 131 6.13 17.29 -11.82
N GLN A 132 5.95 15.97 -11.78
CA GLN A 132 5.11 15.29 -10.79
C GLN A 132 5.95 14.72 -9.63
N PRO A 133 5.41 14.48 -8.44
CA PRO A 133 6.14 13.75 -7.39
C PRO A 133 6.51 12.30 -7.79
N LEU A 134 7.46 11.70 -7.07
CA LEU A 134 7.84 10.29 -7.22
C LEU A 134 6.73 9.38 -6.65
N ARG A 135 6.74 8.07 -6.91
CA ARG A 135 5.95 7.10 -6.12
C ARG A 135 6.68 5.79 -6.01
N VAL A 136 6.44 5.07 -4.92
CA VAL A 136 6.94 3.70 -4.75
C VAL A 136 5.79 2.73 -5.01
N LYS A 137 6.08 1.64 -5.72
CA LYS A 137 5.12 0.56 -5.97
C LYS A 137 5.78 -0.79 -5.67
N GLY A 138 5.25 -1.48 -4.65
CA GLY A 138 5.41 -2.93 -4.45
C GLY A 138 4.53 -3.70 -5.45
N GLY A 139 3.61 -4.54 -4.99
CA GLY A 139 2.59 -5.16 -5.86
C GLY A 139 1.56 -4.17 -6.42
N GLY A 140 1.29 -3.08 -5.70
CA GLY A 140 0.42 -1.99 -6.15
C GLY A 140 -1.08 -2.32 -6.13
N HIS A 141 -1.51 -2.99 -5.05
CA HIS A 141 -2.89 -3.39 -4.76
C HIS A 141 -3.74 -2.28 -4.07
N THR A 142 -3.11 -1.22 -3.56
CA THR A 142 -3.85 -0.10 -2.97
C THR A 142 -4.63 0.67 -4.04
N ALA A 143 -5.90 0.95 -3.74
CA ALA A 143 -6.80 1.70 -4.60
C ALA A 143 -6.74 3.23 -4.36
N ASN A 144 -6.01 3.68 -3.34
CA ASN A 144 -5.89 5.09 -3.01
C ASN A 144 -5.16 5.88 -4.11
N PRO A 145 -5.78 6.93 -4.69
CA PRO A 145 -5.22 7.68 -5.80
C PRO A 145 -3.84 8.25 -5.48
N GLY A 146 -2.87 7.84 -6.28
CA GLY A 146 -1.51 8.34 -6.14
C GLY A 146 -0.77 7.76 -4.94
N PHE A 147 -1.17 6.63 -4.35
CA PHE A 147 -0.35 5.94 -3.35
C PHE A 147 0.71 5.07 -4.04
N SER A 148 0.26 4.14 -4.88
CA SER A 148 1.15 3.21 -5.60
C SER A 148 1.28 3.51 -7.10
N SER A 149 0.78 4.64 -7.58
CA SER A 149 0.77 5.00 -9.01
C SER A 149 1.06 6.48 -9.23
N THR A 150 1.71 6.83 -10.34
CA THR A 150 1.97 8.24 -10.68
C THR A 150 2.11 8.44 -12.18
N PRO A 151 1.62 9.57 -12.72
CA PRO A 151 2.02 10.03 -14.05
C PRO A 151 3.48 10.50 -14.09
N GLY A 152 4.17 10.53 -12.94
CA GLY A 152 5.56 10.91 -12.74
C GLY A 152 6.58 9.81 -12.96
N VAL A 153 7.61 9.79 -12.10
CA VAL A 153 8.60 8.72 -12.05
C VAL A 153 8.20 7.79 -10.92
N GLN A 154 8.09 6.50 -11.23
CA GLN A 154 7.75 5.45 -10.28
C GLN A 154 9.02 4.64 -9.96
N ILE A 155 9.27 4.43 -8.67
CA ILE A 155 10.20 3.45 -8.14
C ILE A 155 9.41 2.14 -8.05
N ALA A 156 9.52 1.33 -9.11
CA ALA A 156 8.90 0.02 -9.17
C ALA A 156 9.82 -1.01 -8.50
N MET A 157 9.29 -1.71 -7.50
CA MET A 157 10.04 -2.68 -6.70
C MET A 157 10.04 -4.08 -7.33
N ALA A 158 9.42 -4.29 -8.50
CA ALA A 158 9.16 -5.60 -9.12
C ALA A 158 10.39 -6.48 -9.40
N ARG A 159 11.63 -6.00 -9.19
CA ARG A 159 12.88 -6.80 -9.28
C ARG A 159 13.49 -7.14 -7.91
N PHE A 160 12.85 -6.71 -6.84
CA PHE A 160 13.11 -7.23 -5.50
C PHE A 160 12.20 -8.44 -5.33
N ASP A 161 12.47 -9.48 -6.11
CA ASP A 161 11.66 -10.69 -6.29
C ASP A 161 12.30 -11.95 -5.67
N GLY A 162 13.35 -11.76 -4.86
CA GLY A 162 14.03 -12.86 -4.18
C GLY A 162 13.25 -13.39 -2.98
N VAL A 163 13.26 -14.72 -2.82
CA VAL A 163 12.85 -15.42 -1.60
C VAL A 163 13.99 -16.35 -1.17
N ALA A 164 14.40 -16.26 0.09
CA ALA A 164 15.40 -17.13 0.67
C ALA A 164 14.93 -17.65 2.03
N TYR A 165 14.86 -18.97 2.20
CA TYR A 165 14.49 -19.61 3.45
C TYR A 165 15.75 -20.06 4.23
N ASP A 166 15.82 -19.70 5.51
CA ASP A 166 16.81 -20.16 6.46
C ASP A 166 16.16 -21.17 7.42
N ALA A 167 16.49 -22.45 7.25
CA ALA A 167 15.97 -23.54 8.05
C ALA A 167 16.50 -23.54 9.51
N ALA A 168 17.69 -23.00 9.75
CA ALA A 168 18.26 -22.94 11.10
C ALA A 168 17.58 -21.84 11.93
N ALA A 169 17.35 -20.68 11.32
CA ALA A 169 16.67 -19.56 11.95
C ALA A 169 15.13 -19.67 11.91
N MET A 170 14.58 -20.56 11.07
CA MET A 170 13.15 -20.63 10.75
C MET A 170 12.62 -19.28 10.27
N THR A 171 13.33 -18.64 9.33
CA THR A 171 12.94 -17.34 8.77
C THR A 171 12.98 -17.35 7.26
N ALA A 172 12.13 -16.54 6.64
CA ALA A 172 12.17 -16.28 5.19
C ALA A 172 12.49 -14.82 4.93
N THR A 173 13.51 -14.57 4.10
CA THR A 173 13.84 -13.25 3.57
C THR A 173 13.14 -13.07 2.23
N ILE A 174 12.28 -12.06 2.14
CA ILE A 174 11.33 -11.85 1.05
C ILE A 174 11.51 -10.45 0.47
N GLY A 175 11.67 -10.36 -0.84
CA GLY A 175 11.78 -9.11 -1.55
C GLY A 175 10.48 -8.29 -1.57
N ALA A 176 10.61 -6.97 -1.45
CA ALA A 176 9.48 -6.04 -1.38
C ALA A 176 8.65 -5.91 -2.69
N GLY A 177 9.14 -6.49 -3.79
CA GLY A 177 8.50 -6.50 -5.10
C GLY A 177 7.47 -7.60 -5.30
N LEU A 178 7.46 -8.61 -4.44
CA LEU A 178 6.64 -9.80 -4.59
C LEU A 178 5.16 -9.54 -4.27
N ILE A 179 4.32 -10.41 -4.82
CA ILE A 179 2.99 -10.69 -4.30
C ILE A 179 3.03 -11.96 -3.43
N TRP A 180 2.03 -12.16 -2.58
CA TRP A 180 2.01 -13.29 -1.64
C TRP A 180 1.98 -14.66 -2.33
N ASP A 181 1.39 -14.75 -3.51
CA ASP A 181 1.37 -15.94 -4.36
C ASP A 181 2.78 -16.50 -4.59
N ASP A 182 3.69 -15.63 -5.02
CA ASP A 182 5.07 -15.99 -5.32
C ASP A 182 5.84 -16.43 -4.07
N VAL A 183 5.52 -15.81 -2.91
CA VAL A 183 6.12 -16.16 -1.63
C VAL A 183 5.69 -17.57 -1.21
N TYR A 184 4.39 -17.86 -1.26
CA TYR A 184 3.87 -19.18 -0.92
C TYR A 184 4.42 -20.26 -1.86
N ALA A 185 4.45 -19.99 -3.16
CA ALA A 185 5.03 -20.89 -4.15
C ALA A 185 6.51 -21.20 -3.88
N ALA A 186 7.29 -20.21 -3.44
CA ALA A 186 8.70 -20.39 -3.14
C ALA A 186 8.95 -21.15 -1.82
N LEU A 187 8.05 -21.03 -0.84
CA LEU A 187 8.20 -21.66 0.48
C LEU A 187 7.59 -23.06 0.57
N GLU A 188 6.56 -23.36 -0.24
CA GLU A 188 5.87 -24.65 -0.23
C GLU A 188 6.82 -25.86 -0.37
N PRO A 189 7.84 -25.86 -1.27
CA PRO A 189 8.81 -26.97 -1.37
C PRO A 189 9.65 -27.22 -0.11
N HIS A 190 9.73 -26.23 0.78
CA HIS A 190 10.45 -26.32 2.05
C HIS A 190 9.57 -26.79 3.21
N GLY A 191 8.26 -27.01 2.99
CA GLY A 191 7.33 -27.45 4.03
C GLY A 191 7.09 -26.38 5.10
N VAL A 192 7.25 -25.11 4.75
CA VAL A 192 7.04 -23.96 5.64
C VAL A 192 6.19 -22.90 4.96
N ASN A 193 5.64 -22.01 5.77
CA ASN A 193 4.90 -20.84 5.33
C ASN A 193 5.16 -19.64 6.25
N VAL A 194 4.66 -18.47 5.86
CA VAL A 194 4.72 -17.22 6.62
C VAL A 194 3.32 -16.62 6.74
N VAL A 195 3.11 -15.77 7.75
CA VAL A 195 1.86 -15.01 7.88
C VAL A 195 1.81 -13.97 6.78
N GLY A 196 0.85 -14.08 5.86
CA GLY A 196 0.75 -13.23 4.68
C GLY A 196 -0.69 -13.00 4.19
N GLY A 197 -0.83 -12.45 2.98
CA GLY A 197 -2.13 -12.12 2.37
C GLY A 197 -3.00 -13.34 2.05
N ARG A 198 -4.32 -13.13 2.10
CA ARG A 198 -5.35 -14.18 1.91
C ARG A 198 -5.80 -14.37 0.46
N VAL A 199 -5.67 -13.32 -0.35
CA VAL A 199 -6.12 -13.29 -1.74
C VAL A 199 -4.94 -13.01 -2.67
N THR A 200 -5.01 -13.58 -3.87
CA THR A 200 -3.99 -13.46 -4.91
C THR A 200 -3.77 -11.99 -5.35
N GLY A 201 -2.54 -11.67 -5.73
CA GLY A 201 -2.17 -10.36 -6.30
C GLY A 201 -1.85 -9.27 -5.26
N VAL A 202 -2.02 -9.56 -3.97
CA VAL A 202 -1.67 -8.63 -2.89
C VAL A 202 -0.15 -8.53 -2.75
N GLY A 203 0.38 -7.30 -2.86
CA GLY A 203 1.82 -7.04 -2.74
C GLY A 203 2.34 -7.10 -1.30
N VAL A 204 3.47 -7.78 -1.09
CA VAL A 204 4.10 -8.00 0.23
C VAL A 204 4.34 -6.70 0.98
N ALA A 205 4.95 -5.70 0.32
CA ALA A 205 5.44 -4.52 1.01
C ALA A 205 4.34 -3.63 1.63
N GLY A 206 3.33 -3.27 0.84
CA GLY A 206 2.25 -2.40 1.31
C GLY A 206 1.40 -3.10 2.38
N PHE A 207 1.06 -4.36 2.13
CA PHE A 207 0.30 -5.18 3.07
C PHE A 207 1.01 -5.32 4.41
N THR A 208 2.30 -5.70 4.39
CA THR A 208 3.10 -5.85 5.61
C THR A 208 3.28 -4.52 6.31
N LEU A 209 3.69 -3.44 5.64
CA LEU A 209 3.95 -2.18 6.34
C LEU A 209 2.70 -1.49 6.92
N GLY A 210 1.50 -1.95 6.57
CA GLY A 210 0.23 -1.49 7.14
C GLY A 210 -0.37 -2.39 8.23
N GLY A 211 0.18 -3.57 8.49
CA GLY A 211 -0.33 -4.52 9.48
C GLY A 211 -0.39 -5.95 8.93
N GLY A 212 -1.37 -6.22 8.07
CA GLY A 212 -1.51 -7.48 7.34
C GLY A 212 -2.29 -8.55 8.11
N TYR A 213 -3.61 -8.58 7.91
CA TYR A 213 -4.50 -9.66 8.36
C TYR A 213 -4.38 -10.91 7.47
N SER A 214 -4.26 -12.07 8.10
CA SER A 214 -4.02 -13.36 7.45
C SER A 214 -5.02 -14.41 7.93
N PHE A 215 -5.15 -15.50 7.17
CA PHE A 215 -5.81 -16.72 7.65
C PHE A 215 -5.14 -17.29 8.91
N MET A 216 -3.86 -17.01 9.12
CA MET A 216 -3.10 -17.51 10.26
C MET A 216 -3.00 -16.50 11.42
N SER A 217 -3.77 -15.39 11.37
CA SER A 217 -3.63 -14.32 12.36
C SER A 217 -4.09 -14.71 13.77
N ASN A 218 -5.07 -15.62 13.88
CA ASN A 218 -5.48 -16.18 15.17
C ASN A 218 -4.40 -17.08 15.81
N GLN A 219 -3.44 -17.60 15.03
CA GLN A 219 -2.35 -18.43 15.53
C GLN A 219 -1.09 -17.63 15.86
N TYR A 220 -0.78 -16.61 15.06
CA TYR A 220 0.54 -15.97 15.05
C TYR A 220 0.50 -14.44 15.04
N GLY A 221 -0.67 -13.82 15.09
CA GLY A 221 -0.86 -12.37 15.03
C GLY A 221 -0.86 -11.79 13.62
N LEU A 222 -0.70 -10.48 13.52
CA LEU A 222 -0.62 -9.80 12.22
C LEU A 222 0.68 -10.15 11.49
N THR A 223 0.74 -9.90 10.19
CA THR A 223 1.98 -10.11 9.41
C THR A 223 3.14 -9.30 9.99
N ILE A 224 2.90 -8.05 10.37
CA ILE A 224 3.90 -7.21 11.07
C ILE A 224 4.45 -7.84 12.34
N ASP A 225 3.65 -8.64 13.03
CA ASP A 225 3.99 -9.23 14.32
C ASP A 225 5.07 -10.29 14.17
N THR A 226 5.13 -10.90 12.99
CA THR A 226 6.10 -11.94 12.63
C THR A 226 7.39 -11.41 11.99
N VAL A 227 7.48 -10.10 11.70
CA VAL A 227 8.68 -9.50 11.13
C VAL A 227 9.82 -9.53 12.15
N ARG A 228 10.99 -9.99 11.70
CA ARG A 228 12.25 -10.03 12.45
C ARG A 228 13.24 -8.94 12.01
N ALA A 229 13.21 -8.56 10.74
CA ALA A 229 14.08 -7.50 10.21
C ALA A 229 13.51 -6.85 8.95
N PHE A 230 13.94 -5.62 8.68
CA PHE A 230 13.73 -4.91 7.42
C PHE A 230 15.07 -4.50 6.82
N GLU A 231 15.32 -4.82 5.56
CA GLU A 231 16.33 -4.10 4.78
C GLU A 231 15.70 -2.79 4.30
N LEU A 232 16.23 -1.66 4.76
CA LEU A 232 15.68 -0.33 4.54
C LEU A 232 16.68 0.56 3.80
N VAL A 233 16.20 1.23 2.76
CA VAL A 233 16.89 2.37 2.15
C VAL A 233 16.34 3.66 2.78
N LEU A 234 17.17 4.33 3.58
CA LEU A 234 16.84 5.62 4.20
C LEU A 234 16.76 6.74 3.15
N PRO A 235 16.10 7.87 3.48
CA PRO A 235 16.00 9.06 2.61
C PRO A 235 17.34 9.62 2.10
N ASN A 236 18.41 9.41 2.88
CA ASN A 236 19.78 9.78 2.53
C ASN A 236 20.52 8.71 1.68
N GLY A 237 19.81 7.67 1.23
CA GLY A 237 20.34 6.58 0.41
C GLY A 237 21.16 5.54 1.17
N THR A 238 21.29 5.63 2.50
CA THR A 238 21.95 4.59 3.31
C THR A 238 21.08 3.34 3.33
N VAL A 239 21.69 2.19 3.02
CA VAL A 239 21.05 0.87 3.19
C VAL A 239 21.39 0.37 4.59
N THR A 240 20.38 -0.01 5.36
CA THR A 240 20.55 -0.52 6.72
C THR A 240 19.62 -1.71 6.96
N ASN A 241 20.07 -2.64 7.80
CA ASN A 241 19.23 -3.69 8.33
C ASN A 241 18.64 -3.22 9.66
N VAL A 242 17.31 -3.12 9.75
CA VAL A 242 16.59 -2.64 10.94
C VAL A 242 16.01 -3.85 11.66
N THR A 243 16.36 -4.02 12.92
CA THR A 243 15.84 -5.10 13.77
C THR A 243 15.30 -4.56 15.09
N GLU A 244 14.91 -5.42 16.03
CA GLU A 244 14.50 -4.99 17.38
C GLU A 244 15.57 -4.16 18.13
N SER A 245 16.85 -4.27 17.77
CA SER A 245 17.91 -3.41 18.32
C SER A 245 17.74 -1.94 17.95
N ASP A 246 17.03 -1.66 16.85
CA ASP A 246 16.73 -0.32 16.33
C ASP A 246 15.31 0.10 16.76
N ALA A 247 15.02 -0.03 18.06
CA ALA A 247 13.67 -0.09 18.62
C ALA A 247 12.67 0.93 18.04
N ASP A 248 13.03 2.21 17.93
CA ASP A 248 12.12 3.24 17.40
C ASP A 248 11.86 3.09 15.89
N LEU A 249 12.90 2.88 15.09
CA LEU A 249 12.76 2.71 13.64
C LEU A 249 12.02 1.41 13.30
N PHE A 250 12.32 0.33 14.02
CA PHE A 250 11.64 -0.96 13.87
C PHE A 250 10.15 -0.85 14.23
N TRP A 251 9.83 -0.20 15.34
CA TRP A 251 8.46 0.10 15.75
C TRP A 251 7.71 0.92 14.69
N ALA A 252 8.35 1.96 14.13
CA ALA A 252 7.73 2.84 13.14
C ALA A 252 7.46 2.13 11.80
N LEU A 253 8.36 1.23 11.36
CA LEU A 253 8.14 0.45 10.13
C LEU A 253 6.99 -0.55 10.25
N LYS A 254 6.66 -0.98 11.48
CA LYS A 254 5.49 -1.83 11.76
C LYS A 254 4.22 -0.98 11.82
N GLY A 255 3.69 -0.59 10.67
CA GLY A 255 2.45 0.17 10.53
C GLY A 255 2.61 1.56 9.92
N GLY A 256 3.82 2.15 9.93
CA GLY A 256 4.05 3.52 9.43
C GLY A 256 4.31 3.65 7.93
N PHE A 257 4.16 2.58 7.15
CA PHE A 257 4.39 2.57 5.70
C PHE A 257 5.79 3.07 5.30
N ASN A 258 5.89 3.75 4.17
CA ASN A 258 7.12 4.23 3.57
C ASN A 258 7.62 5.56 4.16
N ASN A 259 7.14 5.99 5.34
CA ASN A 259 7.49 7.31 5.89
C ASN A 259 8.94 7.44 6.35
N MET A 260 9.58 6.32 6.69
CA MET A 260 10.95 6.28 7.22
C MET A 260 11.98 5.88 6.15
N GLY A 261 11.52 5.45 4.98
CA GLY A 261 12.36 4.98 3.88
C GLY A 261 11.64 3.97 2.99
N ILE A 262 12.40 3.33 2.10
CA ILE A 262 11.90 2.29 1.20
C ILE A 262 12.43 0.95 1.69
N VAL A 263 11.53 0.08 2.16
CA VAL A 263 11.90 -1.30 2.49
C VAL A 263 12.10 -2.08 1.19
N THR A 264 13.25 -2.76 1.08
CA THR A 264 13.65 -3.59 -0.05
C THR A 264 13.47 -5.07 0.22
N GLN A 265 13.62 -5.51 1.48
CA GLN A 265 13.42 -6.89 1.91
C GLN A 265 12.81 -6.95 3.32
N PHE A 266 12.04 -8.00 3.57
CA PHE A 266 11.45 -8.34 4.86
C PHE A 266 12.00 -9.69 5.30
N THR A 267 12.46 -9.81 6.55
CA THR A 267 12.72 -11.12 7.16
C THR A 267 11.55 -11.47 8.06
N LEU A 268 10.79 -12.52 7.71
CA LEU A 268 9.61 -12.98 8.46
C LEU A 268 9.91 -14.28 9.19
N GLN A 269 9.27 -14.48 10.35
CA GLN A 269 9.20 -15.80 10.99
C GLN A 269 8.46 -16.77 10.06
N ALA A 270 9.08 -17.92 9.78
CA ALA A 270 8.47 -19.03 9.09
C ALA A 270 7.96 -20.07 10.09
N TYR A 271 6.90 -20.77 9.69
CA TYR A 271 6.22 -21.80 10.47
C TYR A 271 6.11 -23.07 9.63
N PRO A 272 6.22 -24.28 10.22
CA PRO A 272 5.93 -25.52 9.50
C PRO A 272 4.53 -25.49 8.88
N GLN A 273 4.42 -25.89 7.62
CA GLN A 273 3.15 -25.90 6.89
C GLN A 273 2.97 -27.21 6.13
N GLY A 274 1.89 -27.90 6.46
CA GLY A 274 1.38 -29.06 5.71
C GLY A 274 0.22 -28.67 4.79
N GLN A 275 -0.54 -29.68 4.36
CA GLN A 275 -1.83 -29.45 3.70
C GLN A 275 -2.79 -28.75 4.67
N VAL A 276 -3.63 -27.90 4.12
CA VAL A 276 -4.74 -27.21 4.79
C VAL A 276 -6.05 -27.74 4.25
N TRP A 277 -7.16 -27.40 4.89
CA TRP A 277 -8.50 -27.69 4.38
C TRP A 277 -9.25 -26.39 4.17
N GLY A 278 -10.00 -26.30 3.06
CA GLY A 278 -10.84 -25.14 2.77
C GLY A 278 -10.83 -24.77 1.29
N GLY A 279 -11.15 -23.51 1.02
CA GLY A 279 -11.34 -22.95 -0.32
C GLY A 279 -12.54 -22.00 -0.35
N SER A 280 -13.08 -21.76 -1.54
CA SER A 280 -14.17 -20.82 -1.78
C SER A 280 -15.50 -21.53 -2.06
N ILE A 281 -16.58 -20.99 -1.50
CA ILE A 281 -17.97 -21.31 -1.84
C ILE A 281 -18.64 -20.02 -2.33
N ILE A 282 -19.35 -20.10 -3.45
CA ILE A 282 -20.17 -19.00 -3.96
C ILE A 282 -21.63 -19.41 -3.89
N THR A 283 -22.46 -18.60 -3.25
CA THR A 283 -23.92 -18.79 -3.15
C THR A 283 -24.68 -17.53 -3.54
N VAL A 284 -25.96 -17.68 -3.83
CA VAL A 284 -26.89 -16.59 -4.21
C VAL A 284 -28.21 -16.82 -3.48
N GLY A 285 -28.86 -15.74 -3.03
CA GLY A 285 -30.18 -15.81 -2.38
C GLY A 285 -30.19 -16.54 -1.03
N ALA A 286 -29.05 -16.62 -0.34
CA ALA A 286 -28.88 -17.31 0.94
C ALA A 286 -28.33 -16.40 2.05
N ALA A 287 -28.63 -15.09 2.00
CA ALA A 287 -28.09 -14.09 2.94
C ALA A 287 -28.35 -14.48 4.39
N ASP A 288 -29.61 -14.75 4.77
CA ASP A 288 -30.00 -15.12 6.13
C ASP A 288 -29.21 -16.33 6.67
N ALA A 289 -29.09 -17.39 5.86
CA ALA A 289 -28.34 -18.58 6.26
C ALA A 289 -26.84 -18.30 6.42
N VAL A 290 -26.27 -17.41 5.60
CA VAL A 290 -24.87 -17.00 5.73
C VAL A 290 -24.65 -16.12 6.95
N THR A 291 -25.53 -15.17 7.23
CA THR A 291 -25.38 -14.27 8.38
C THR A 291 -25.51 -15.06 9.68
N ASP A 292 -26.46 -15.99 9.77
CA ASP A 292 -26.59 -16.96 10.86
C ASP A 292 -25.31 -17.77 11.05
N ALA A 293 -24.81 -18.44 9.99
CA ALA A 293 -23.60 -19.24 10.06
C ALA A 293 -22.35 -18.41 10.45
N THR A 294 -22.26 -17.17 9.97
CA THR A 294 -21.15 -16.24 10.29
C THR A 294 -21.19 -15.83 11.76
N ALA A 295 -22.35 -15.47 12.29
CA ALA A 295 -22.53 -15.12 13.70
C ALA A 295 -22.28 -16.32 14.62
N HIS A 296 -22.77 -17.51 14.25
CA HIS A 296 -22.52 -18.75 14.99
C HIS A 296 -21.05 -19.15 14.99
N PHE A 297 -20.36 -19.07 13.85
CA PHE A 297 -18.93 -19.33 13.77
C PHE A 297 -18.16 -18.40 14.71
N TYR A 298 -18.41 -17.09 14.60
CA TYR A 298 -17.74 -16.09 15.44
C TYR A 298 -17.99 -16.31 16.94
N THR A 299 -19.22 -16.68 17.33
CA THR A 299 -19.59 -16.89 18.74
C THR A 299 -19.00 -18.17 19.32
N ASN A 300 -18.96 -19.26 18.55
CA ASN A 300 -18.73 -20.61 19.08
C ASN A 300 -17.35 -21.20 18.74
N VAL A 301 -16.73 -20.79 17.63
CA VAL A 301 -15.45 -21.35 17.19
C VAL A 301 -14.29 -20.63 17.88
N THR A 302 -13.54 -21.38 18.69
CA THR A 302 -12.39 -20.87 19.45
C THR A 302 -11.06 -21.50 19.03
N ASP A 303 -11.07 -22.44 18.08
CA ASP A 303 -9.85 -23.03 17.53
C ASP A 303 -9.11 -21.98 16.67
N PRO A 304 -7.89 -21.55 17.04
CA PRO A 304 -7.17 -20.54 16.29
C PRO A 304 -6.79 -20.98 14.86
N LYS A 305 -6.89 -22.27 14.54
CA LYS A 305 -6.64 -22.78 13.19
C LYS A 305 -7.77 -22.53 12.21
N ALA A 306 -8.96 -22.23 12.69
CA ALA A 306 -10.11 -21.94 11.87
C ALA A 306 -10.16 -20.44 11.54
N SER A 307 -10.49 -20.12 10.30
CA SER A 307 -10.76 -18.74 9.86
C SER A 307 -11.74 -18.74 8.71
N ILE A 308 -12.52 -17.66 8.61
CA ILE A 308 -13.43 -17.41 7.49
C ILE A 308 -13.24 -15.99 6.96
N LEU A 309 -13.64 -15.79 5.71
CA LEU A 309 -13.87 -14.48 5.12
C LEU A 309 -15.23 -14.55 4.41
N THR A 310 -16.22 -13.87 4.98
CA THR A 310 -17.58 -13.79 4.42
C THR A 310 -17.67 -12.48 3.64
N THR A 311 -17.89 -12.58 2.33
CA THR A 311 -17.94 -11.41 1.44
C THR A 311 -19.28 -11.34 0.73
N LEU A 312 -19.97 -10.21 0.87
CA LEU A 312 -21.19 -9.91 0.12
C LEU A 312 -20.82 -9.04 -1.07
N ASN A 313 -21.06 -9.56 -2.27
CA ASN A 313 -20.76 -8.88 -3.52
C ASN A 313 -22.05 -8.61 -4.29
N TRP A 314 -22.09 -7.48 -4.97
CA TRP A 314 -23.03 -7.22 -6.05
C TRP A 314 -22.27 -6.90 -7.34
N ASP A 315 -22.60 -7.61 -8.41
CA ASP A 315 -22.10 -7.39 -9.76
C ASP A 315 -23.12 -7.86 -10.81
N LEU A 316 -23.20 -7.17 -11.94
CA LEU A 316 -24.08 -7.54 -13.08
C LEU A 316 -25.52 -7.93 -12.67
N ASP A 317 -26.14 -7.14 -11.79
CA ASP A 317 -27.49 -7.36 -11.25
C ASP A 317 -27.66 -8.65 -10.40
N ILE A 318 -26.56 -9.21 -9.91
CA ILE A 318 -26.53 -10.40 -9.06
C ILE A 318 -25.87 -10.06 -7.72
N THR A 319 -26.59 -10.29 -6.63
CA THR A 319 -26.00 -10.39 -5.29
C THR A 319 -25.47 -11.80 -5.09
N ALA A 320 -24.15 -11.94 -4.97
CA ALA A 320 -23.47 -13.20 -4.71
C ALA A 320 -22.70 -13.09 -3.39
N ILE A 321 -22.73 -14.16 -2.61
CA ILE A 321 -21.98 -14.25 -1.36
C ILE A 321 -20.85 -15.24 -1.56
N GLU A 322 -19.64 -14.77 -1.30
CA GLU A 322 -18.43 -15.58 -1.33
C GLU A 322 -17.99 -15.92 0.09
N LEU A 323 -17.79 -17.21 0.36
CA LEU A 323 -17.34 -17.74 1.63
C LEU A 323 -15.98 -18.39 1.42
N ASN A 324 -14.92 -17.78 1.93
CA ASN A 324 -13.61 -18.42 1.97
C ASN A 324 -13.43 -19.07 3.35
N LEU A 325 -13.34 -20.40 3.36
CA LEU A 325 -13.14 -21.21 4.56
C LEU A 325 -11.69 -21.66 4.64
N PHE A 326 -11.13 -21.67 5.86
CA PHE A 326 -9.75 -22.06 6.10
C PHE A 326 -9.60 -22.82 7.42
N TYR A 327 -8.90 -23.96 7.35
CA TYR A 327 -8.40 -24.69 8.52
C TYR A 327 -6.92 -25.07 8.35
N ASP A 328 -6.08 -24.70 9.31
CA ASP A 328 -4.63 -25.02 9.32
C ASP A 328 -4.34 -26.47 9.76
N ALA A 329 -4.91 -27.41 9.02
CA ALA A 329 -4.59 -28.85 8.99
C ALA A 329 -5.40 -29.53 7.86
N PRO A 330 -5.06 -30.77 7.48
CA PRO A 330 -5.74 -31.47 6.38
C PRO A 330 -7.23 -31.76 6.60
N THR A 331 -7.70 -31.76 7.85
CA THR A 331 -9.09 -32.08 8.21
C THR A 331 -9.52 -31.24 9.42
N PRO A 332 -10.61 -30.48 9.32
CA PRO A 332 -11.17 -29.76 10.46
C PRO A 332 -11.93 -30.72 11.40
N PRO A 333 -12.01 -30.41 12.70
CA PRO A 333 -13.00 -31.01 13.60
C PRO A 333 -14.43 -30.82 13.09
N ASP A 334 -15.28 -31.82 13.36
CA ASP A 334 -16.71 -31.77 13.04
C ASP A 334 -17.39 -30.53 13.67
N GLY A 335 -18.35 -29.94 12.97
CA GLY A 335 -19.15 -28.82 13.49
C GLY A 335 -18.55 -27.43 13.31
N ILE A 336 -17.28 -27.29 12.89
CA ILE A 336 -16.69 -25.95 12.69
C ILE A 336 -17.28 -25.24 11.46
N PHE A 337 -17.48 -25.98 10.36
CA PHE A 337 -17.91 -25.40 9.08
C PHE A 337 -19.24 -25.98 8.55
N ASP A 338 -19.89 -26.85 9.33
CA ASP A 338 -21.07 -27.62 8.90
C ASP A 338 -22.20 -26.73 8.40
N GLU A 339 -22.45 -25.60 9.08
CA GLU A 339 -23.49 -24.65 8.69
C GLU A 339 -23.20 -24.04 7.31
N PHE A 340 -21.96 -23.63 7.04
CA PHE A 340 -21.57 -23.11 5.72
C PHE A 340 -21.66 -24.17 4.62
N LEU A 341 -21.25 -25.42 4.92
CA LEU A 341 -21.29 -26.54 3.96
C LEU A 341 -22.72 -27.00 3.64
N ALA A 342 -23.69 -26.73 4.52
CA ALA A 342 -25.10 -27.04 4.32
C ALA A 342 -25.82 -26.02 3.41
N ILE A 343 -25.26 -24.82 3.22
CA ILE A 343 -25.86 -23.78 2.38
C ILE A 343 -25.77 -24.21 0.91
N PRO A 344 -26.87 -24.16 0.14
CA PRO A 344 -26.83 -24.44 -1.30
C PRO A 344 -25.84 -23.52 -2.03
N SER A 345 -24.82 -24.11 -2.65
CA SER A 345 -23.79 -23.38 -3.38
C SER A 345 -24.04 -23.39 -4.89
N LEU A 346 -23.74 -22.28 -5.55
CA LEU A 346 -23.60 -22.22 -7.00
C LEU A 346 -22.27 -22.85 -7.44
N ILE A 347 -21.18 -22.54 -6.72
CA ILE A 347 -19.84 -23.08 -6.93
C ILE A 347 -19.27 -23.45 -5.56
N SER A 348 -18.58 -24.59 -5.47
CA SER A 348 -17.85 -25.01 -4.27
C SER A 348 -16.52 -25.64 -4.68
N ASP A 349 -15.42 -25.10 -4.15
CA ASP A 349 -14.06 -25.62 -4.29
C ASP A 349 -13.44 -25.87 -2.91
N ILE A 350 -14.13 -26.65 -2.08
CA ILE A 350 -13.65 -27.05 -0.76
C ILE A 350 -12.89 -28.38 -0.86
N SER A 351 -11.63 -28.38 -0.45
CA SER A 351 -10.80 -29.59 -0.42
C SER A 351 -9.64 -29.48 0.56
N THR A 352 -9.04 -30.63 0.88
CA THR A 352 -7.68 -30.67 1.44
C THR A 352 -6.70 -30.33 0.32
N ARG A 353 -5.87 -29.30 0.52
CA ARG A 353 -5.00 -28.74 -0.52
C ARG A 353 -3.77 -28.04 0.06
N SER A 354 -2.84 -27.60 -0.79
CA SER A 354 -1.74 -26.73 -0.34
C SER A 354 -2.24 -25.32 -0.01
N PHE A 355 -1.52 -24.59 0.84
CA PHE A 355 -1.88 -23.22 1.19
C PHE A 355 -1.96 -22.31 -0.05
N LEU A 356 -1.00 -22.44 -0.98
CA LEU A 356 -1.03 -21.70 -2.24
C LEU A 356 -2.29 -22.04 -3.06
N SER A 357 -2.63 -23.33 -3.17
CA SER A 357 -3.83 -23.73 -3.90
C SER A 357 -5.12 -23.17 -3.29
N LEU A 358 -5.17 -22.98 -1.95
CA LEU A 358 -6.30 -22.34 -1.28
C LEU A 358 -6.40 -20.86 -1.64
N VAL A 359 -5.29 -20.12 -1.58
CA VAL A 359 -5.25 -18.69 -1.95
C VAL A 359 -5.60 -18.45 -3.42
N LEU A 360 -5.26 -19.40 -4.30
CA LEU A 360 -5.58 -19.33 -5.73
C LEU A 360 -7.02 -19.79 -6.07
N SER A 361 -7.77 -20.33 -5.11
CA SER A 361 -9.15 -20.79 -5.34
C SER A 361 -10.17 -19.66 -5.41
N THR A 362 -9.87 -18.52 -4.77
CA THR A 362 -10.70 -17.32 -4.72
C THR A 362 -10.61 -16.54 -6.04
N PRO A 363 -11.73 -16.23 -6.72
CA PRO A 363 -11.73 -15.35 -7.88
C PRO A 363 -11.26 -13.94 -7.51
N SER A 364 -10.28 -13.39 -8.23
CA SER A 364 -9.62 -12.13 -7.83
C SER A 364 -9.55 -11.05 -8.90
N ASN A 365 -10.01 -11.36 -10.12
CA ASN A 365 -9.87 -10.50 -11.28
C ASN A 365 -11.19 -9.86 -11.72
N ALA A 366 -12.27 -10.02 -10.96
CA ALA A 366 -13.61 -9.53 -11.30
C ALA A 366 -13.59 -8.02 -11.63
N THR A 367 -12.84 -7.23 -10.87
CA THR A 367 -12.73 -5.78 -11.05
C THR A 367 -11.46 -5.35 -11.76
N PHE A 368 -10.75 -6.27 -12.43
CA PHE A 368 -9.51 -5.94 -13.11
C PHE A 368 -9.70 -4.87 -14.18
N GLY A 369 -8.89 -3.81 -14.10
CA GLY A 369 -8.96 -2.68 -15.04
C GLY A 369 -10.03 -1.64 -14.69
N LEU A 370 -10.85 -1.88 -13.67
CA LEU A 370 -11.76 -0.89 -13.13
C LEU A 370 -11.03 0.08 -12.20
N ARG A 371 -11.70 1.20 -11.93
CA ARG A 371 -11.39 2.10 -10.83
C ARG A 371 -11.93 1.44 -9.56
N GLY A 372 -11.35 1.75 -8.40
CA GLY A 372 -11.91 1.28 -7.14
C GLY A 372 -11.43 2.12 -5.96
N TYR A 373 -12.15 2.01 -4.85
CA TYR A 373 -11.74 2.51 -3.54
C TYR A 373 -11.98 1.43 -2.50
N PHE A 374 -11.14 1.44 -1.48
CA PHE A 374 -11.39 0.75 -0.23
C PHE A 374 -11.79 1.79 0.83
N ASP A 375 -12.58 1.36 1.79
CA ASP A 375 -12.81 2.02 3.06
C ASP A 375 -13.02 0.96 4.14
N THR A 376 -13.13 1.36 5.41
CA THR A 376 -13.26 0.39 6.51
C THR A 376 -14.02 0.92 7.70
N VAL A 377 -14.66 0.00 8.42
CA VAL A 377 -15.25 0.20 9.74
C VAL A 377 -14.53 -0.70 10.74
N SER A 378 -14.25 -0.20 11.94
CA SER A 378 -13.72 -1.02 13.03
C SER A 378 -14.82 -1.40 14.00
N ILE A 379 -14.93 -2.69 14.28
CA ILE A 379 -15.93 -3.29 15.17
C ILE A 379 -15.24 -4.09 16.26
N VAL A 380 -15.92 -4.31 17.38
CA VAL A 380 -15.45 -5.17 18.49
C VAL A 380 -16.25 -6.46 18.60
N ASP A 381 -17.40 -6.52 17.93
CA ASP A 381 -18.30 -7.66 17.99
C ASP A 381 -19.01 -7.89 16.65
N ILE A 382 -19.36 -9.14 16.34
CA ILE A 382 -20.15 -9.51 15.17
C ILE A 382 -21.49 -10.04 15.66
N THR A 383 -22.55 -9.29 15.34
CA THR A 383 -23.93 -9.57 15.74
C THR A 383 -24.79 -9.74 14.51
N LEU A 384 -25.94 -10.43 14.63
CA LEU A 384 -26.87 -10.57 13.52
C LEU A 384 -27.37 -9.22 12.98
N PRO A 385 -27.80 -8.23 13.81
CA PRO A 385 -28.24 -6.94 13.27
C PRO A 385 -27.14 -6.18 12.51
N LEU A 386 -25.88 -6.29 12.92
CA LEU A 386 -24.76 -5.73 12.16
C LEU A 386 -24.60 -6.43 10.80
N LEU A 387 -24.66 -7.77 10.77
CA LEU A 387 -24.57 -8.53 9.53
C LEU A 387 -25.74 -8.23 8.58
N ASP A 388 -26.97 -8.12 9.12
CA ASP A 388 -28.15 -7.71 8.36
C ASP A 388 -28.01 -6.28 7.82
N ALA A 389 -27.38 -5.38 8.58
CA ALA A 389 -27.07 -4.04 8.09
C ALA A 389 -26.09 -4.08 6.91
N VAL A 390 -25.09 -4.97 6.93
CA VAL A 390 -24.17 -5.15 5.79
C VAL A 390 -24.90 -5.70 4.56
N VAL A 391 -25.80 -6.67 4.73
CA VAL A 391 -26.68 -7.16 3.64
C VAL A 391 -27.48 -6.02 3.05
N ASN A 392 -28.17 -5.25 3.89
CA ASN A 392 -29.00 -4.14 3.48
C ASN A 392 -28.20 -3.03 2.78
N GLU A 393 -27.01 -2.69 3.28
CA GLU A 393 -26.11 -1.72 2.63
C GLU A 393 -25.70 -2.18 1.23
N THR A 394 -25.38 -3.47 1.08
CA THR A 394 -25.02 -4.07 -0.21
C THR A 394 -26.14 -3.88 -1.23
N GLU A 395 -27.37 -4.27 -0.87
CA GLU A 395 -28.53 -4.18 -1.78
C GLU A 395 -28.99 -2.74 -2.02
N PHE A 396 -28.97 -1.90 -0.98
CA PHE A 396 -29.37 -0.51 -1.06
C PHE A 396 -28.47 0.28 -2.00
N TRP A 397 -27.15 0.20 -1.83
CA TRP A 397 -26.23 0.95 -2.68
C TRP A 397 -26.14 0.37 -4.09
N ALA A 398 -26.21 -0.96 -4.23
CA ALA A 398 -26.31 -1.59 -5.54
C ALA A 398 -27.52 -1.06 -6.33
N SER A 399 -28.72 -1.12 -5.75
CA SER A 399 -29.95 -0.67 -6.41
C SER A 399 -29.98 0.84 -6.66
N THR A 400 -29.41 1.64 -5.75
CA THR A 400 -29.36 3.09 -5.89
C THR A 400 -28.40 3.51 -7.02
N LEU A 401 -27.27 2.81 -7.18
CA LEU A 401 -26.19 3.25 -8.07
C LEU A 401 -26.16 2.54 -9.42
N SER A 402 -26.73 1.34 -9.56
CA SER A 402 -26.58 0.49 -10.75
C SER A 402 -26.99 1.18 -12.06
N SER A 403 -28.01 2.04 -12.00
CA SER A 403 -28.50 2.78 -13.18
C SER A 403 -27.63 3.98 -13.58
N GLU A 404 -26.83 4.52 -12.65
CA GLU A 404 -26.04 5.74 -12.85
C GLU A 404 -24.53 5.48 -12.96
N VAL A 405 -24.04 4.39 -12.38
CA VAL A 405 -22.61 4.06 -12.27
C VAL A 405 -22.28 2.89 -13.19
N THR A 406 -21.62 3.18 -14.31
CA THR A 406 -21.20 2.15 -15.27
C THR A 406 -20.14 1.21 -14.68
N GLY A 407 -20.39 -0.10 -14.78
CA GLY A 407 -19.49 -1.16 -14.31
C GLY A 407 -19.33 -1.16 -12.79
N LEU A 408 -20.42 -0.82 -12.07
CA LEU A 408 -20.47 -0.83 -10.62
C LEU A 408 -20.22 -2.25 -10.08
N PHE A 409 -19.35 -2.34 -9.08
CA PHE A 409 -19.16 -3.48 -8.21
C PHE A 409 -19.26 -2.97 -6.77
N VAL A 410 -20.03 -3.64 -5.92
CA VAL A 410 -20.20 -3.31 -4.49
C VAL A 410 -19.80 -4.52 -3.68
N SER A 411 -18.97 -4.34 -2.66
CA SER A 411 -18.46 -5.44 -1.86
C SER A 411 -18.21 -5.05 -0.41
N TYR A 412 -18.58 -5.96 0.49
CA TYR A 412 -18.34 -5.87 1.92
C TYR A 412 -17.74 -7.18 2.43
N ASP A 413 -16.58 -7.10 3.08
CA ASP A 413 -15.92 -8.26 3.69
C ASP A 413 -16.03 -8.20 5.21
N ILE A 414 -16.54 -9.28 5.79
CA ILE A 414 -16.54 -9.52 7.23
C ILE A 414 -15.39 -10.45 7.59
N GLU A 415 -14.56 -10.02 8.54
CA GLU A 415 -13.33 -10.71 8.94
C GLU A 415 -13.33 -11.07 10.44
N PRO A 416 -13.94 -12.20 10.84
CA PRO A 416 -13.96 -12.63 12.23
C PRO A 416 -12.58 -13.06 12.71
N PHE A 417 -12.16 -12.52 13.86
CA PHE A 417 -10.93 -12.91 14.55
C PHE A 417 -11.22 -13.22 16.01
N LEU A 418 -10.41 -14.09 16.59
CA LEU A 418 -10.52 -14.42 18.01
C LEU A 418 -10.12 -13.21 18.87
N PRO A 419 -10.67 -13.09 20.09
CA PRO A 419 -10.25 -12.05 21.05
C PRO A 419 -8.75 -12.08 21.37
N SER A 420 -8.03 -13.15 21.05
CA SER A 420 -6.59 -13.29 21.22
C SER A 420 -5.73 -12.73 20.09
N ILE A 421 -6.30 -12.20 18.99
CA ILE A 421 -5.53 -11.78 17.80
C ILE A 421 -4.35 -10.84 18.09
N TYR A 422 -4.48 -9.95 19.08
CA TYR A 422 -3.40 -9.03 19.46
C TYR A 422 -2.53 -9.50 20.62
N SER A 423 -2.77 -10.72 21.14
CA SER A 423 -1.95 -11.33 22.19
C SER A 423 -0.59 -11.85 21.70
N HIS A 424 -0.42 -12.01 20.39
CA HIS A 424 0.76 -12.61 19.78
C HIS A 424 1.98 -11.67 19.66
N SER A 425 1.87 -10.38 20.00
CA SER A 425 2.90 -9.43 19.56
C SER A 425 3.31 -8.25 20.45
N VAL A 426 4.44 -7.74 19.97
CA VAL A 426 5.22 -6.55 20.29
C VAL A 426 4.56 -5.23 19.84
N ALA A 427 4.89 -4.15 20.55
CA ALA A 427 4.46 -2.80 20.20
C ALA A 427 4.81 -2.43 18.75
N SER A 428 3.89 -1.72 18.08
CA SER A 428 4.00 -1.28 16.69
C SER A 428 3.33 0.09 16.50
N ALA A 429 3.59 0.77 15.39
CA ALA A 429 2.93 2.03 15.05
C ALA A 429 1.42 1.83 14.82
N TRP A 430 1.05 0.76 14.12
CA TRP A 430 -0.32 0.28 14.01
C TRP A 430 -0.39 -1.21 14.42
N PRO A 431 -1.43 -1.66 15.12
CA PRO A 431 -2.46 -0.83 15.74
C PRO A 431 -1.91 -0.05 16.94
N PRO A 432 -2.45 1.15 17.24
CA PRO A 432 -2.00 1.97 18.36
C PRO A 432 -2.39 1.44 19.73
N THR A 433 -3.39 0.56 19.79
CA THR A 433 -3.73 -0.19 20.99
C THR A 433 -3.87 -1.67 20.66
N ARG A 434 -3.51 -2.51 21.63
CA ARG A 434 -3.67 -3.97 21.62
C ARG A 434 -4.41 -4.47 22.86
N THR A 435 -4.95 -3.55 23.67
CA THR A 435 -5.62 -3.88 24.95
C THR A 435 -7.04 -4.41 24.75
N GLN A 436 -7.64 -4.13 23.61
CA GLN A 436 -8.93 -4.62 23.18
C GLN A 436 -8.78 -5.14 21.75
N SER A 437 -9.38 -6.29 21.48
CA SER A 437 -9.45 -6.84 20.13
C SER A 437 -10.56 -6.14 19.35
N PHE A 438 -10.27 -5.85 18.09
CA PHE A 438 -11.17 -5.23 17.15
C PHE A 438 -10.86 -5.78 15.76
N MET A 439 -11.82 -5.67 14.86
CA MET A 439 -11.81 -6.32 13.55
C MET A 439 -12.27 -5.31 12.49
N PRO A 440 -11.77 -5.41 11.26
CA PRO A 440 -12.26 -4.59 10.17
C PRO A 440 -13.53 -5.20 9.55
N ILE A 441 -14.45 -4.34 9.13
CA ILE A 441 -15.27 -4.59 7.94
C ILE A 441 -14.58 -3.85 6.79
N ASN A 442 -14.30 -4.55 5.71
CA ASN A 442 -13.81 -3.93 4.47
C ASN A 442 -14.99 -3.47 3.63
N ILE A 443 -14.90 -2.29 3.04
CA ILE A 443 -15.86 -1.77 2.06
C ILE A 443 -15.08 -1.54 0.77
N TYR A 444 -15.46 -2.23 -0.31
CA TYR A 444 -14.78 -2.11 -1.60
C TYR A 444 -15.76 -1.89 -2.73
N TYR A 445 -15.62 -0.76 -3.42
CA TYR A 445 -16.45 -0.44 -4.59
C TYR A 445 -15.55 -0.30 -5.81
N ALA A 446 -16.00 -0.78 -6.96
CA ALA A 446 -15.35 -0.58 -8.25
C ALA A 446 -16.30 0.01 -9.30
N TRP A 447 -15.76 0.75 -10.25
CA TRP A 447 -16.53 1.39 -11.32
C TRP A 447 -15.65 1.73 -12.54
N SER A 448 -16.27 2.02 -13.68
CA SER A 448 -15.55 2.25 -14.94
C SER A 448 -15.11 3.70 -15.17
N LEU A 449 -15.97 4.68 -14.87
CA LEU A 449 -15.82 6.05 -15.36
C LEU A 449 -15.34 7.03 -14.28
N GLU A 450 -14.33 7.85 -14.60
CA GLU A 450 -13.81 8.91 -13.70
C GLU A 450 -14.89 9.90 -13.22
N SER A 451 -15.96 10.08 -14.00
CA SER A 451 -17.08 10.96 -13.63
C SER A 451 -17.79 10.55 -12.34
N SER A 452 -17.72 9.27 -11.97
CA SER A 452 -18.38 8.73 -10.78
C SER A 452 -17.50 8.76 -9.52
N ASP A 453 -16.22 9.16 -9.62
CA ASP A 453 -15.27 9.13 -8.50
C ASP A 453 -15.77 9.88 -7.25
N ALA A 454 -16.34 11.07 -7.44
CA ALA A 454 -16.82 11.90 -6.33
C ALA A 454 -18.11 11.35 -5.71
N LEU A 455 -18.97 10.72 -6.52
CA LEU A 455 -20.20 10.09 -6.04
C LEU A 455 -19.85 8.86 -5.19
N ILE A 456 -19.03 7.96 -5.72
CA ILE A 456 -18.63 6.74 -5.02
C ILE A 456 -17.89 7.05 -3.72
N TYR A 457 -16.98 8.03 -3.74
CA TYR A 457 -16.34 8.50 -2.51
C TYR A 457 -17.37 8.92 -1.44
N GLY A 458 -18.37 9.73 -1.81
CA GLY A 458 -19.38 10.19 -0.86
C GLY A 458 -20.25 9.06 -0.31
N VAL A 459 -20.63 8.13 -1.18
CA VAL A 459 -21.43 6.96 -0.81
C VAL A 459 -20.68 6.03 0.15
N MET A 460 -19.41 5.72 -0.13
CA MET A 460 -18.63 4.84 0.73
C MET A 460 -18.43 5.46 2.13
N GLN A 461 -18.21 6.77 2.21
CA GLN A 461 -18.13 7.48 3.50
C GLN A 461 -19.46 7.46 4.25
N GLU A 462 -20.59 7.58 3.54
CA GLU A 462 -21.93 7.46 4.12
C GLU A 462 -22.19 6.03 4.64
N SER A 463 -21.82 5.02 3.86
CA SER A 463 -21.94 3.61 4.23
C SER A 463 -21.11 3.27 5.47
N ALA A 464 -19.83 3.67 5.49
CA ALA A 464 -18.96 3.46 6.64
C ALA A 464 -19.50 4.12 7.91
N ARG A 465 -20.04 5.34 7.79
CA ARG A 465 -20.69 6.04 8.90
C ARG A 465 -21.94 5.31 9.38
N HIS A 466 -22.80 4.85 8.47
CA HIS A 466 -24.02 4.12 8.84
C HIS A 466 -23.70 2.81 9.57
N LEU A 467 -22.78 1.99 9.05
CA LEU A 467 -22.36 0.76 9.73
C LEU A 467 -21.71 1.03 11.10
N THR A 468 -20.97 2.13 11.23
CA THR A 468 -20.46 2.58 12.53
C THR A 468 -21.60 2.94 13.50
N GLU A 469 -22.62 3.66 13.03
CA GLU A 469 -23.81 4.02 13.81
C GLU A 469 -24.60 2.77 14.25
N VAL A 470 -24.74 1.77 13.39
CA VAL A 470 -25.34 0.47 13.73
C VAL A 470 -24.55 -0.21 14.86
N ALA A 471 -23.24 -0.34 14.72
CA ALA A 471 -22.40 -0.95 15.77
C ALA A 471 -22.53 -0.20 17.12
N ILE A 472 -22.55 1.14 17.11
CA ILE A 472 -22.80 1.96 18.31
C ILE A 472 -24.18 1.68 18.90
N SER A 473 -25.21 1.58 18.05
CA SER A 473 -26.59 1.32 18.50
C SER A 473 -26.75 -0.04 19.17
N GLU A 474 -25.89 -1.00 18.83
CA GLU A 474 -25.80 -2.32 19.46
C GLU A 474 -24.91 -2.33 20.72
N GLY A 475 -24.42 -1.17 21.14
CA GLY A 475 -23.63 -1.00 22.37
C GLY A 475 -22.13 -1.20 22.19
N GLN A 476 -21.63 -1.32 20.96
CA GLN A 476 -20.20 -1.44 20.70
C GLN A 476 -19.48 -0.09 20.93
N ASN A 477 -18.35 -0.12 21.66
CA ASN A 477 -17.51 1.06 21.86
C ASN A 477 -16.51 1.23 20.70
N VAL A 478 -17.00 1.73 19.56
CA VAL A 478 -16.21 1.84 18.31
C VAL A 478 -15.65 3.24 18.04
N ALA A 479 -16.11 4.28 18.74
CA ALA A 479 -15.84 5.69 18.42
C ALA A 479 -14.35 6.08 18.39
N ASN A 480 -13.49 5.34 19.09
CA ASN A 480 -12.04 5.60 19.14
C ASN A 480 -11.21 4.40 18.67
N LEU A 481 -11.83 3.43 17.99
CA LEU A 481 -11.09 2.29 17.45
C LEU A 481 -10.28 2.73 16.21
N PRO A 482 -9.04 2.25 16.08
CA PRO A 482 -8.19 2.62 14.97
C PRO A 482 -8.65 1.92 13.69
N LEU A 483 -8.93 2.70 12.64
CA LEU A 483 -9.22 2.18 11.31
C LEU A 483 -7.98 1.49 10.71
N TYR A 484 -8.20 0.43 9.91
CA TYR A 484 -7.12 -0.32 9.27
C TYR A 484 -6.54 0.45 8.07
N PRO A 485 -5.26 0.90 8.11
CA PRO A 485 -4.72 1.81 7.11
C PRO A 485 -4.50 1.21 5.71
N ASN A 486 -4.59 -0.12 5.57
CA ASN A 486 -4.56 -0.77 4.25
C ASN A 486 -5.91 -0.68 3.53
N TYR A 487 -7.01 -0.46 4.25
CA TYR A 487 -8.35 -0.28 3.67
C TYR A 487 -8.81 1.17 3.69
N ALA A 488 -8.41 1.95 4.70
CA ALA A 488 -8.84 3.34 4.87
C ALA A 488 -8.71 4.19 3.59
N ILE A 489 -9.76 4.96 3.28
CA ILE A 489 -9.82 5.80 2.07
C ILE A 489 -8.84 6.97 2.17
N TYR A 490 -8.26 7.39 1.05
CA TYR A 490 -7.05 8.24 0.95
C TYR A 490 -7.00 9.56 1.77
N ASP A 491 -8.11 10.07 2.31
CA ASP A 491 -8.18 11.26 3.15
C ASP A 491 -8.66 11.01 4.59
N THR A 492 -8.75 9.74 5.01
CA THR A 492 -8.91 9.37 6.41
C THR A 492 -7.86 10.07 7.28
N PRO A 493 -8.27 10.78 8.35
CA PRO A 493 -7.34 11.41 9.28
C PRO A 493 -6.36 10.40 9.90
N LEU A 494 -5.11 10.80 10.10
CA LEU A 494 -4.11 9.92 10.73
C LEU A 494 -4.51 9.56 12.16
N GLU A 495 -5.16 10.47 12.87
CA GLU A 495 -5.65 10.28 14.23
C GLU A 495 -6.68 9.16 14.31
N SER A 496 -7.50 8.99 13.27
CA SER A 496 -8.48 7.90 13.18
C SER A 496 -7.85 6.52 12.96
N MET A 497 -6.61 6.45 12.47
CA MET A 497 -5.89 5.18 12.26
C MET A 497 -4.85 4.91 13.35
N TYR A 498 -4.17 5.94 13.85
CA TYR A 498 -3.00 5.82 14.72
C TYR A 498 -3.20 6.45 16.10
N GLY A 499 -4.31 7.17 16.36
CA GLY A 499 -4.59 7.77 17.67
C GLY A 499 -3.41 8.58 18.22
N SER A 500 -3.00 8.28 19.46
CA SER A 500 -1.87 8.95 20.12
C SER A 500 -0.50 8.63 19.50
N ASN A 501 -0.39 7.57 18.67
CA ASN A 501 0.88 7.22 18.03
C ASN A 501 1.30 8.20 16.93
N VAL A 502 0.40 9.04 16.41
CA VAL A 502 0.72 10.03 15.35
C VAL A 502 1.95 10.87 15.73
N ALA A 503 1.97 11.43 16.94
CA ALA A 503 3.06 12.28 17.40
C ALA A 503 4.41 11.52 17.48
N ARG A 504 4.39 10.24 17.88
CA ARG A 504 5.61 9.42 17.94
C ARG A 504 6.12 9.09 16.55
N VAL A 505 5.24 8.72 15.62
CA VAL A 505 5.64 8.46 14.23
C VAL A 505 6.21 9.73 13.58
N GLN A 506 5.60 10.89 13.84
CA GLN A 506 6.11 12.19 13.38
C GLN A 506 7.52 12.49 13.88
N ALA A 507 7.77 12.30 15.19
CA ALA A 507 9.08 12.52 15.78
C ALA A 507 10.16 11.61 15.17
N ILE A 508 9.84 10.32 14.97
CA ILE A 508 10.75 9.37 14.32
C ILE A 508 10.98 9.76 12.85
N LYS A 509 9.92 10.14 12.13
CA LYS A 509 10.05 10.64 10.75
C LYS A 509 10.94 11.87 10.68
N GLU A 510 10.86 12.82 11.60
CA GLU A 510 11.75 14.00 11.62
C GLU A 510 13.22 13.62 11.81
N GLN A 511 13.50 12.55 12.57
CA GLN A 511 14.85 12.04 12.76
C GLN A 511 15.43 11.38 11.49
N TYR A 512 14.64 10.55 10.80
CA TYR A 512 15.12 9.76 9.66
C TYR A 512 14.86 10.41 8.29
N ASP A 513 13.86 11.30 8.18
CA ASP A 513 13.46 12.03 6.98
C ASP A 513 13.21 13.54 7.24
N PRO A 514 14.21 14.29 7.76
CA PRO A 514 14.05 15.71 8.11
C PRO A 514 13.68 16.60 6.91
N ASP A 515 14.06 16.18 5.70
CA ASP A 515 13.77 16.90 4.45
C ASP A 515 12.43 16.48 3.80
N SER A 516 11.68 15.57 4.44
CA SER A 516 10.40 15.02 3.94
C SER A 516 10.50 14.47 2.51
N ILE A 517 11.56 13.71 2.24
CA ILE A 517 11.78 13.01 0.98
C ILE A 517 10.69 11.96 0.75
N MET A 518 10.30 11.23 1.79
CA MET A 518 9.30 10.17 1.69
C MET A 518 7.89 10.71 1.47
N ALA A 519 7.60 11.96 1.85
CA ALA A 519 6.36 12.63 1.47
C ALA A 519 6.21 12.78 -0.06
N LEU A 520 7.32 12.68 -0.80
CA LEU A 520 7.31 12.63 -2.26
C LEU A 520 6.97 11.25 -2.81
N ALA A 521 6.96 10.18 -2.02
CA ALA A 521 6.83 8.78 -2.46
C ALA A 521 5.40 8.21 -2.42
N GLY A 522 4.41 9.03 -2.05
CA GLY A 522 3.01 8.57 -1.91
C GLY A 522 2.75 8.01 -0.51
N GLY A 523 1.61 7.33 -0.36
CA GLY A 523 1.18 6.78 0.92
C GLY A 523 0.63 7.83 1.89
N TRP A 524 0.34 7.37 3.11
CA TRP A 524 0.03 8.20 4.27
C TRP A 524 1.19 9.12 4.63
N LYS A 525 0.89 10.34 5.10
CA LYS A 525 1.90 11.37 5.34
C LYS A 525 1.83 11.88 6.77
N PHE A 526 2.82 11.50 7.57
CA PHE A 526 2.99 11.96 8.95
C PHE A 526 3.67 13.33 9.02
#